data_AF-A0A852JK94-F1
#
_entry.id   AF-A0A852JK94-F1
#
_cell.length_a   1.000
_cell.length_b   1.000
_cell.length_c   1.000
_cell.angle_alpha   90.00
_cell.angle_beta   90.00
_cell.angle_gamma   90.00
#
_symmetry.space_group_name_H-M   'P 1'
#
loop_
_entity.id
_entity.type
_entity.pdbx_description
1 polymer ?
#
loop_
_entity_poly.entity_id
_entity_poly.type
_entity_poly.pdbx_seq_one_letter_code
_entity_poly.pdbx_strand_id
1 'polypeptide(L)' 'RLSPRRRRRRGPAAEGSSPRDGGSMRCQVSVLYFARSAELAGLRCETLSVPREITSLQLWEEIVKVHPRYA' A
#
# COMPACT_ATOMS: atom_id res chain seq x y z
N ARG A 1 -58.18 11.71 28.56
CA ARG A 1 -58.23 10.91 27.32
C ARG A 1 -57.02 9.97 27.31
N LEU A 2 -57.27 8.68 27.46
CA LEU A 2 -56.30 7.59 27.51
C LEU A 2 -55.74 7.24 26.12
N SER A 3 -54.39 7.14 26.00
CA SER A 3 -53.56 6.20 25.20
C SER A 3 -53.80 6.03 23.66
N PRO A 4 -52.92 5.40 22.83
CA PRO A 4 -51.71 4.62 23.17
C PRO A 4 -50.45 4.80 22.28
N ARG A 5 -49.32 4.43 22.90
CA ARG A 5 -48.14 3.75 22.34
C ARG A 5 -48.16 3.40 20.83
N ARG A 6 -47.13 3.86 20.10
CA ARG A 6 -46.59 3.11 18.96
C ARG A 6 -45.10 2.84 19.16
N ARG A 7 -44.86 1.73 19.85
CA ARG A 7 -43.57 1.04 19.98
C ARG A 7 -43.15 0.55 18.59
N ARG A 8 -42.36 1.31 17.84
CA ARG A 8 -41.63 0.76 16.69
C ARG A 8 -40.36 0.11 17.21
N ARG A 9 -40.45 -1.20 17.48
CA ARG A 9 -39.30 -2.10 17.52
C ARG A 9 -38.79 -2.32 16.09
N ARG A 10 -37.50 -2.68 16.00
CA ARG A 10 -36.80 -3.33 14.87
C ARG A 10 -36.07 -2.33 13.95
N GLY A 11 -34.76 -2.27 13.89
CA GLY A 11 -33.68 -3.03 14.54
C GLY A 11 -32.32 -2.39 14.20
N PRO A 12 -31.19 -2.86 14.76
CA PRO A 12 -29.87 -2.41 14.33
C PRO A 12 -29.48 -3.23 13.10
N ALA A 13 -29.23 -2.58 11.97
CA ALA A 13 -28.69 -3.28 10.81
C ALA A 13 -27.74 -2.36 10.06
N ALA A 14 -26.45 -2.60 10.32
CA ALA A 14 -25.36 -2.53 9.36
C ALA A 14 -25.27 -1.27 8.50
N GLU A 15 -24.55 -0.27 8.99
CA GLU A 15 -23.72 0.53 8.09
C GLU A 15 -22.26 0.16 8.35
N GLY A 16 -21.73 -0.57 7.37
CA GLY A 16 -20.32 -0.67 7.02
C GLY A 16 -19.35 -0.64 8.18
N SER A 17 -19.03 -1.82 8.70
CA SER A 17 -17.62 -2.10 8.95
C SER A 17 -16.92 -1.82 7.62
N SER A 18 -16.39 -0.61 7.43
CA SER A 18 -15.41 -0.33 6.39
C SER A 18 -14.43 -1.49 6.47
N PRO A 19 -14.17 -2.20 5.36
CA PRO A 19 -13.22 -3.29 5.40
C PRO A 19 -11.97 -2.65 5.97
N ARG A 20 -11.60 -3.10 7.17
CA ARG A 20 -10.37 -2.75 7.85
C ARG A 20 -9.37 -2.64 6.74
N ASP A 21 -8.79 -1.45 6.56
CA ASP A 21 -7.64 -1.25 5.69
C ASP A 21 -6.88 -2.56 5.74
N GLY A 22 -7.01 -3.33 4.66
CA GLY A 22 -6.26 -4.56 4.47
C GLY A 22 -4.90 -4.02 4.14
N GLY A 23 -4.30 -3.38 5.17
CA GLY A 23 -3.39 -2.29 5.04
C GLY A 23 -2.28 -2.89 4.27
N SER A 24 -2.19 -2.50 3.00
CA SER A 24 -1.18 -2.99 2.11
C SER A 24 0.11 -2.87 2.89
N MET A 25 0.64 -4.01 3.35
CA MET A 25 1.83 -4.09 4.18
C MET A 25 2.98 -3.75 3.26
N ARG A 26 3.02 -2.50 2.80
CA ARG A 26 3.94 -1.95 1.84
C ARG A 26 4.65 -0.80 2.53
N CYS A 27 5.96 -0.78 2.37
CA CYS A 27 6.83 0.26 2.88
C CYS A 27 7.39 1.05 1.70
N GLN A 28 7.64 2.33 1.95
CA GLN A 28 8.34 3.17 0.99
C GLN A 28 9.84 3.11 1.27
N VAL A 29 10.62 2.73 0.27
CA VAL A 29 12.08 2.65 0.34
C VAL A 29 12.65 3.69 -0.61
N SER A 30 13.59 4.51 -0.12
CA SER A 30 14.34 5.43 -0.97
C SER A 30 15.58 4.73 -1.50
N VAL A 31 15.68 4.60 -2.81
CA VAL A 31 16.84 4.04 -3.51
C VAL A 31 17.67 5.21 -4.05
N LEU A 32 18.98 5.16 -3.82
CA LEU A 32 19.93 6.14 -4.35
C LEU A 32 20.89 5.45 -5.31
N TYR A 33 21.00 6.00 -6.51
CA TYR A 33 21.86 5.48 -7.56
C TYR A 33 23.14 6.33 -7.67
N PHE A 34 24.27 5.65 -7.85
CA PHE A 34 25.59 6.27 -7.91
C PHE A 34 26.32 5.91 -9.21
N ALA A 35 27.10 6.86 -9.74
CA ALA A 35 27.91 6.71 -10.95
C ALA A 35 27.09 6.15 -12.14
N ARG A 36 27.61 5.13 -12.83
CA ARG A 36 26.99 4.51 -14.01
C ARG A 36 25.57 3.98 -13.73
N SER A 37 25.26 3.62 -12.49
CA SER A 37 23.89 3.17 -12.18
C SER A 37 22.87 4.31 -12.31
N ALA A 38 23.22 5.55 -11.97
CA ALA A 38 22.33 6.70 -12.14
C ALA A 38 22.08 7.03 -13.61
N GLU A 39 23.09 6.85 -14.46
CA GLU A 39 22.97 6.99 -15.92
C GLU A 39 22.05 5.91 -16.50
N LEU A 40 22.20 4.67 -16.03
CA LEU A 40 21.38 3.53 -16.44
C LEU A 40 19.93 3.62 -15.97
N ALA A 41 19.63 4.17 -14.78
CA ALA A 41 18.25 4.48 -14.38
C ALA A 41 17.75 5.77 -15.05
N GLY A 42 18.63 6.70 -15.37
CA GLY A 42 18.28 8.08 -15.75
C GLY A 42 17.84 8.93 -14.55
N LEU A 43 18.03 8.44 -13.32
CA LEU A 43 17.55 9.01 -12.07
C LEU A 43 18.68 8.93 -11.03
N ARG A 44 18.73 9.89 -10.10
CA ARG A 44 19.67 9.84 -8.96
C ARG A 44 19.07 9.19 -7.72
N CYS A 45 17.76 9.30 -7.56
CA CYS A 45 17.02 8.66 -6.49
C CYS A 45 15.58 8.39 -6.91
N GLU A 46 14.96 7.41 -6.26
CA GLU A 46 13.54 7.13 -6.41
C GLU A 46 12.96 6.54 -5.12
N THR A 47 11.64 6.58 -4.99
CA THR A 47 10.93 5.98 -3.87
C THR A 47 10.08 4.82 -4.37
N LEU A 48 10.41 3.61 -3.94
CA LEU A 48 9.72 2.39 -4.32
C LEU A 48 8.77 1.92 -3.22
N SER A 49 7.56 1.50 -3.63
CA SER A 49 6.56 0.91 -2.73
C SER A 49 6.66 -0.62 -2.75
N VAL A 50 7.43 -1.17 -1.80
CA VAL A 50 7.72 -2.61 -1.71
C VAL A 50 6.96 -3.27 -0.57
N PRO A 51 6.74 -4.59 -0.57
CA PRO A 51 6.24 -5.30 0.61
C PRO A 51 7.08 -5.01 1.86
N ARG A 52 6.42 -4.97 3.02
CA ARG A 52 7.02 -4.67 4.32
C ARG A 52 8.05 -5.71 4.75
N GLU A 53 7.82 -6.96 4.36
CA GLU A 53 8.76 -8.06 4.53
C GLU A 53 9.37 -8.36 3.16
N ILE A 54 10.55 -7.81 2.91
CA ILE A 54 11.29 -8.01 1.66
C ILE A 54 12.77 -8.22 1.95
N THR A 55 13.39 -9.12 1.19
CA THR A 55 14.83 -9.35 1.23
C THR A 55 15.57 -8.43 0.27
N SER A 56 16.87 -8.24 0.47
CA SER A 56 17.69 -7.41 -0.43
C SER A 56 17.68 -7.92 -1.88
N LEU A 57 17.62 -9.24 -2.08
CA LEU A 57 17.53 -9.84 -3.42
C LEU A 57 16.20 -9.51 -4.10
N GLN A 58 15.09 -9.66 -3.39
CA GLN A 58 13.77 -9.32 -3.92
C GLN A 58 13.64 -7.82 -4.20
N LEU A 59 14.22 -6.96 -3.36
CA LEU A 59 14.27 -5.52 -3.62
C LEU A 59 15.04 -5.22 -4.92
N TRP A 60 16.16 -5.90 -5.16
CA TRP A 60 16.89 -5.77 -6.41
C TRP A 60 16.06 -6.22 -7.61
N GLU A 61 15.35 -7.35 -7.52
CA GLU A 61 14.45 -7.81 -8.58
C GLU A 61 13.35 -6.78 -8.89
N GLU A 62 12.78 -6.13 -7.86
CA GLU A 62 11.83 -5.03 -8.06
C GLU A 62 12.48 -3.83 -8.76
N ILE A 63 13.71 -3.48 -8.41
CA ILE A 63 14.47 -2.40 -9.09
C ILE A 63 14.73 -2.76 -10.57
N VAL A 64 15.14 -4.00 -10.86
CA VAL A 64 15.38 -4.46 -12.23
C VAL A 64 14.09 -4.52 -13.05
N LYS A 65 12.95 -4.84 -12.43
CA LYS A 65 11.64 -4.77 -13.10
C LYS A 65 11.29 -3.35 -13.54
N VAL A 66 11.59 -2.35 -12.70
CA VAL A 66 11.37 -0.92 -13.03
C VAL A 66 12.40 -0.44 -14.06
N HIS A 67 13.65 -0.89 -13.94
CA HIS A 67 14.76 -0.52 -14.81
C HIS A 67 15.41 -1.76 -15.45
N PRO A 68 14.84 -2.30 -16.53
CA PRO A 68 15.38 -3.50 -17.19
C PRO A 68 16.81 -3.34 -17.72
N ARG A 69 17.29 -2.09 -17.84
CA ARG A 69 18.64 -1.74 -18.26
C ARG A 69 19.73 -2.18 -17.27
N TYR A 70 19.35 -2.63 -16.08
CA TYR A 70 20.26 -3.23 -15.09
C TYR A 70 20.43 -4.75 -15.23
N ALA A 71 19.59 -5.42 -16.02
CA ALA A 71 19.77 -6.84 -16.35
C ALA A 71 20.94 -7.00 -17.33
#